data_AF-A0A4U9VLA5-F1
#
_entry.id   AF-A0A4U9VLA5-F1
#
_cell.length_a   1.000
_cell.length_b   1.000
_cell.length_c   1.000
_cell.angle_alpha   90.00
_cell.angle_beta   90.00
_cell.angle_gamma   90.00
#
_symmetry.space_group_name_H-M   'P 1'
#
loop_
_entity.id
_entity.type
_entity.pdbx_description
1 polymer ?
#
loop_
_entity_poly.entity_id
_entity_poly.type
_entity_poly.pdbx_seq_one_letter_code
_entity_poly.pdbx_strand_id
1 'polypeptide(L)' 'MSTSIQMLENRVKRTRMASDPPDVLIQPYCPQISTLDFHRASEAIEAGRLAVEKQIDVLAPLIKNK' A
#
# COMPACT_ATOMS: atom_id res chain seq x y z
N MET A 1 -6.35 -16.44 -11.30
CA MET A 1 -4.98 -16.48 -10.71
C MET A 1 -5.07 -17.20 -9.36
N SER A 2 -4.09 -18.04 -9.03
CA SER A 2 -4.16 -19.04 -7.95
C SER A 2 -4.32 -18.40 -6.56
N THR A 3 -5.48 -18.60 -5.91
CA THR A 3 -5.80 -18.16 -4.53
C THR A 3 -4.70 -18.50 -3.54
N SER A 4 -4.00 -19.63 -3.75
CA SER A 4 -2.88 -20.07 -2.90
C SER A 4 -1.71 -19.09 -2.90
N ILE A 5 -1.41 -18.44 -4.03
CA ILE A 5 -0.34 -17.43 -4.12
C ILE A 5 -0.73 -16.20 -3.31
N GLN A 6 -1.96 -15.70 -3.47
CA GLN A 6 -2.46 -14.54 -2.71
C GLN A 6 -2.45 -14.81 -1.20
N MET A 7 -2.82 -16.02 -0.77
CA MET A 7 -2.74 -16.43 0.63
C MET A 7 -1.31 -16.42 1.16
N LEU A 8 -0.36 -16.97 0.39
CA LEU A 8 1.05 -16.99 0.77
C LEU A 8 1.61 -15.57 0.89
N GLU A 9 1.36 -14.71 -0.11
CA GLU A 9 1.77 -13.30 -0.08
C GLU A 9 1.21 -12.56 1.14
N ASN A 10 -0.08 -12.73 1.42
CA ASN A 10 -0.73 -12.09 2.57
C ASN A 10 -0.11 -12.55 3.90
N ARG A 11 0.21 -13.85 4.02
CA ARG A 11 0.88 -14.39 5.21
C ARG A 11 2.28 -13.80 5.37
N VAL A 12 3.09 -13.78 4.31
CA VAL A 12 4.46 -13.21 4.35
C VAL A 12 4.43 -11.73 4.72
N LYS A 13 3.54 -10.93 4.09
CA LYS A 13 3.37 -9.51 4.41
C LYS A 13 3.02 -9.30 5.89
N ARG A 14 2.06 -10.06 6.43
CA ARG A 14 1.68 -9.98 7.85
C ARG A 14 2.82 -10.35 8.79
N THR A 15 3.56 -11.43 8.50
CA THR A 15 4.71 -11.82 9.32
C THR A 15 5.80 -10.75 9.30
N ARG A 16 6.07 -10.13 8.15
CA ARG A 16 7.04 -9.04 8.03
C ARG A 16 6.60 -7.81 8.83
N MET A 17 5.37 -7.34 8.66
CA MET A 17 4.85 -6.20 9.43
C MET A 17 4.87 -6.41 10.94
N ALA A 18 4.70 -7.66 11.40
CA ALA A 18 4.80 -7.98 12.83
C ALA A 18 6.23 -8.06 13.35
N SER A 19 7.17 -8.54 12.52
CA SER A 19 8.58 -8.69 12.92
C SER A 19 9.39 -7.40 12.80
N ASP A 20 9.07 -6.57 11.81
CA ASP A 20 9.78 -5.35 11.45
C ASP A 20 8.75 -4.35 10.89
N PRO A 21 8.01 -3.64 11.75
CA PRO A 21 6.97 -2.73 11.32
C PRO A 21 7.57 -1.50 10.63
N PRO A 22 6.97 -0.99 9.55
CA PRO A 22 7.43 0.23 8.91
C PRO A 22 7.19 1.44 9.82
N ASP A 23 8.04 2.47 9.70
CA ASP A 23 7.83 3.76 10.39
C ASP A 23 6.49 4.39 10.00
N VAL A 24 6.13 4.27 8.71
CA VAL A 24 4.84 4.74 8.17
C VAL A 24 4.27 3.70 7.21
N LEU A 25 3.03 3.29 7.43
CA LEU A 25 2.29 2.41 6.54
C LEU A 25 1.34 3.21 5.64
N ILE A 26 1.55 3.14 4.33
CA ILE A 26 0.66 3.73 3.33
C ILE A 26 -0.07 2.60 2.62
N GLN A 27 -1.41 2.59 2.71
CA GLN A 27 -2.24 1.56 2.11
C GLN A 27 -3.36 2.19 1.26
N PRO A 28 -3.15 2.33 -0.06
CA PRO A 28 -4.19 2.80 -0.98
C PRO A 28 -5.41 1.89 -0.97
N TYR A 29 -6.61 2.49 -0.97
CA TYR A 29 -7.87 1.75 -0.99
C TYR A 29 -8.36 1.57 -2.43
N CYS A 30 -8.18 0.36 -2.97
CA CYS A 30 -8.61 0.01 -4.31
C CYS A 30 -9.11 -1.45 -4.42
N PRO A 31 -10.05 -1.91 -3.58
CA PRO A 31 -10.53 -3.30 -3.61
C PRO A 31 -11.18 -3.70 -4.94
N GLN A 32 -11.66 -2.73 -5.71
CA GLN A 32 -12.30 -2.93 -6.99
C GLN A 32 -11.33 -3.14 -8.17
N ILE A 33 -10.02 -2.93 -7.98
CA ILE A 33 -9.00 -3.03 -9.04
C ILE A 33 -8.23 -4.33 -8.88
N SER A 34 -8.28 -5.19 -9.91
CA SER A 34 -7.51 -6.43 -9.98
C SER A 34 -6.09 -6.19 -10.51
N THR A 35 -5.19 -7.16 -10.31
CA THR A 35 -3.77 -7.08 -10.68
C THR A 35 -3.54 -6.77 -12.16
N LEU A 36 -4.47 -7.15 -13.04
CA LEU A 36 -4.35 -6.99 -14.51
C LEU A 36 -5.26 -5.90 -15.08
N ASP A 37 -5.93 -5.09 -14.24
CA ASP A 37 -6.84 -4.03 -14.68
C ASP A 37 -6.09 -2.76 -15.08
N PHE A 38 -5.22 -2.85 -16.09
CA PHE A 38 -4.36 -1.74 -16.53
C PHE A 38 -5.14 -0.50 -17.01
N HIS A 39 -6.35 -0.71 -17.54
CA HIS A 39 -7.24 0.37 -17.97
C HIS A 39 -7.69 1.29 -16.82
N ARG A 40 -7.59 0.82 -15.56
CA ARG A 40 -7.98 1.57 -14.35
C ARG A 40 -6.78 2.18 -13.62
N ALA A 41 -5.62 2.26 -14.28
CA ALA A 41 -4.40 2.79 -13.67
C ALA A 41 -4.60 4.20 -13.07
N SER A 42 -5.35 5.07 -13.74
CA SER A 42 -5.64 6.42 -13.23
C SER A 42 -6.35 6.41 -11.88
N GLU A 43 -7.31 5.51 -11.67
CA GLU A 43 -8.00 5.37 -10.38
C GLU A 43 -7.05 4.89 -9.27
N ALA A 44 -6.18 3.92 -9.59
CA ALA A 44 -5.20 3.40 -8.64
C ALA A 44 -4.17 4.47 -8.23
N ILE A 45 -3.72 5.29 -9.19
CA ILE A 45 -2.79 6.40 -8.94
C ILE A 45 -3.43 7.43 -8.00
N GLU A 46 -4.68 7.80 -8.27
CA GLU A 46 -5.40 8.78 -7.44
C GLU A 46 -5.65 8.25 -6.01
N ALA A 47 -6.04 6.97 -5.88
CA ALA A 47 -6.14 6.31 -4.58
C ALA A 47 -4.80 6.32 -3.83
N GLY A 48 -3.69 6.19 -4.56
CA GLY A 48 -2.33 6.32 -4.04
C GLY A 48 -2.05 7.71 -3.49
N ARG A 49 -2.33 8.77 -4.27
CA ARG A 49 -2.19 10.17 -3.81
C ARG A 49 -2.98 10.43 -2.56
N LEU A 50 -4.27 10.08 -2.54
CA LEU A 50 -5.15 10.28 -1.40
C LEU A 50 -4.64 9.55 -0.15
N ALA A 51 -4.08 8.35 -0.31
CA ALA A 51 -3.51 7.60 0.80
C ALA A 51 -2.26 8.29 1.38
N VAL A 52 -1.43 8.89 0.53
CA VAL A 52 -0.27 9.69 0.96
C VAL A 52 -0.71 10.97 1.67
N GLU A 53 -1.66 11.70 1.10
CA GLU A 53 -2.20 12.94 1.69
C GLU A 53 -2.78 12.71 3.08
N LYS A 54 -3.47 11.58 3.29
CA LYS A 54 -3.99 11.19 4.62
C LYS A 54 -2.91 10.92 5.65
N GLN A 55 -1.69 10.61 5.23
CA GLN A 55 -0.56 10.32 6.10
C GLN A 55 0.44 11.48 6.16
N ILE A 56 0.10 12.65 5.60
CA ILE A 56 1.04 13.77 5.45
C ILE A 56 1.60 14.24 6.80
N ASP A 57 0.80 14.23 7.86
CA ASP A 57 1.22 14.66 9.20
C ASP A 57 2.31 13.75 9.79
N VAL A 58 2.23 12.45 9.50
CA VAL A 58 3.22 11.45 9.93
C VAL A 58 4.46 11.49 9.03
N LEU A 59 4.28 11.76 7.73
CA LEU A 59 5.36 11.82 6.75
C LEU A 59 6.19 13.12 6.85
N ALA A 60 5.56 14.26 7.11
CA ALA A 60 6.20 15.58 7.17
C ALA A 60 7.46 15.65 8.05
N PRO A 61 7.49 15.11 9.28
CA PRO A 61 8.70 15.12 10.11
C PRO A 61 9.81 14.20 9.58
N LEU A 62 9.48 13.14 8.85
CA LEU A 62 10.46 12.18 8.31
C LEU A 62 11.16 12.68 7.03
N ILE A 63 10.52 13.60 6.29
CA ILE A 63 11.02 14.13 5.01
C ILE A 63 12.06 15.25 5.22
N LYS A 64 12.13 15.85 6.42
CA LYS A 64 13.12 16.89 6.77
C LYS A 64 14.43 16.27 7.25
N ASN A 65 15.17 15.65 6.33
CA ASN A 65 16.60 15.39 6.49
C ASN A 65 17.29 15.51 5.13
N LYS A 66 17.62 16.75 4.77
CA LYS A 66 18.73 17.07 3.85
C LYS A 66 19.52 18.21 4.47
#